data_AF-A0AAF0WCH6-F1
#
_entry.id   AF-A0AAF0WCH6-F1
#
_cell.length_a   1.000
_cell.length_b   1.000
_cell.length_c   1.000
_cell.angle_alpha   90.00
_cell.angle_beta   90.00
_cell.angle_gamma   90.00
#
_symmetry.space_group_name_H-M   'P 1'
#
loop_
_entity.id
_entity.type
_entity.pdbx_description
1 polymer ?
#
loop_
_entity_poly.entity_id
_entity_poly.type
_entity_poly.pdbx_seq_one_letter_code
_entity_poly.pdbx_strand_id
1 'polypeptide(L)'
;MGSSSGGLTVRNGMFDPKIFRDLVTSAMIRHNLPLKFVEYEGIREAFLYAHPQATLVSRNTLRADILACYKSERKKLFNMLQNFSGRVCLTSDQ
;
A
#
# COMPACT_ATOMS: atom_id res chain seq x y z
N MET A 1 -14.13 28.29 2.66
CA MET A 1 -13.65 27.17 3.50
C MET A 1 -14.27 25.89 2.95
N GLY A 2 -13.50 25.14 2.17
CA GLY A 2 -13.97 23.92 1.52
C GLY A 2 -13.76 22.73 2.45
N SER A 3 -14.82 22.31 3.13
CA SER A 3 -14.84 21.01 3.80
C SER A 3 -15.27 19.97 2.77
N SER A 4 -14.31 19.44 2.01
CA SER A 4 -14.52 18.24 1.22
C SER A 4 -14.57 17.05 2.19
N SER A 5 -15.78 16.78 2.69
CA SER A 5 -16.12 15.51 3.31
C SER A 5 -15.92 14.42 2.26
N GLY A 6 -14.73 13.81 2.26
CA GLY A 6 -14.42 12.61 1.50
C GLY A 6 -15.26 11.47 2.05
N GLY A 7 -16.52 11.40 1.63
CA GLY A 7 -17.41 10.29 1.92
C GLY A 7 -16.76 9.01 1.39
N LEU A 8 -16.36 8.12 2.29
CA LEU A 8 -16.07 6.74 1.98
C LEU A 8 -17.40 6.14 1.48
N THR A 9 -17.65 6.27 0.18
CA THR A 9 -18.72 5.55 -0.48
C THR A 9 -18.39 4.06 -0.30
N VAL A 10 -19.04 3.41 0.67
CA VAL A 10 -19.18 1.94 0.66
C VAL A 10 -20.01 1.64 -0.57
N ARG A 11 -19.30 1.43 -1.68
CA ARG A 11 -19.87 0.85 -2.88
C ARG A 11 -20.31 -0.54 -2.45
N ASN A 12 -21.60 -0.82 -2.55
CA ASN A 12 -22.21 -2.14 -2.32
C ASN A 12 -21.77 -3.15 -3.42
N GLY A 13 -20.47 -3.20 -3.70
CA GLY A 13 -19.82 -4.15 -4.60
C GLY A 13 -19.22 -5.25 -3.74
N MET A 14 -19.31 -6.49 -4.24
CA MET A 14 -18.73 -7.68 -3.65
C MET A 14 -17.33 -7.38 -3.07
N PHE A 15 -17.09 -7.81 -1.84
CA PHE A 15 -15.78 -7.68 -1.21
C PHE A 15 -14.71 -8.33 -2.10
N ASP A 16 -13.75 -7.52 -2.57
CA ASP A 16 -12.61 -8.02 -3.30
C ASP A 16 -11.40 -8.12 -2.34
N PRO A 17 -10.95 -9.35 -1.99
CA PRO A 17 -9.81 -9.54 -1.11
C PRO A 17 -8.53 -8.91 -1.67
N LYS A 18 -8.42 -8.75 -2.99
CA LYS A 18 -7.28 -8.09 -3.63
C LYS A 18 -7.28 -6.59 -3.35
N ILE A 19 -8.43 -5.92 -3.45
CA ILE A 19 -8.54 -4.48 -3.16
C ILE A 19 -8.21 -4.23 -1.68
N PHE A 20 -8.75 -5.06 -0.78
CA PHE A 20 -8.44 -4.99 0.64
C PHE A 20 -6.93 -5.12 0.90
N ARG A 21 -6.27 -6.11 0.28
CA ARG A 21 -4.82 -6.31 0.39
C ARG A 21 -4.01 -5.13 -0.15
N ASP A 22 -4.40 -4.57 -1.28
CA ASP A 22 -3.74 -3.40 -1.88
C ASP A 22 -3.87 -2.17 -0.96
N LEU A 23 -5.01 -1.97 -0.31
CA LEU A 23 -5.23 -0.90 0.68
C LEU A 23 -4.35 -1.08 1.92
N VAL A 24 -4.30 -2.27 2.50
CA VAL A 24 -3.44 -2.57 3.66
C VAL A 24 -1.97 -2.36 3.31
N THR A 25 -1.53 -2.86 2.16
CA THR A 25 -0.15 -2.70 1.67
C THR A 25 0.21 -1.22 1.50
N SER A 26 -0.69 -0.43 0.90
CA SER A 26 -0.52 1.01 0.72
C SER A 26 -0.42 1.74 2.06
N ALA A 27 -1.27 1.40 3.03
CA ALA A 27 -1.21 1.97 4.37
C ALA A 27 0.12 1.67 5.07
N MET A 28 0.62 0.45 4.94
CA MET A 28 1.90 0.06 5.54
C MET A 28 3.09 0.79 4.92
N ILE A 29 3.12 0.94 3.60
CA ILE A 29 4.16 1.72 2.91
C ILE A 29 4.09 3.19 3.33
N ARG A 30 2.90 3.79 3.31
CA ARG A 30 2.69 5.22 3.59
C ARG A 30 3.08 5.61 5.01
N HIS A 31 2.81 4.72 5.98
CA HIS A 31 3.10 4.95 7.40
C HIS A 31 4.35 4.24 7.90
N ASN A 32 5.13 3.63 7.00
CA ASN A 32 6.34 2.87 7.33
C ASN A 32 6.11 1.85 8.46
N LEU A 33 4.98 1.13 8.41
CA LEU A 33 4.59 0.18 9.44
C LEU A 33 5.45 -1.10 9.37
N PRO A 34 5.75 -1.73 10.51
CA PRO A 34 6.49 -2.98 10.51
C PRO A 34 5.68 -4.07 9.83
N LEU A 35 6.35 -4.97 9.10
CA LEU A 35 5.71 -6.09 8.41
C LEU A 35 4.93 -7.03 9.35
N LYS A 36 5.25 -7.00 10.64
CA LYS A 36 4.51 -7.72 11.69
C LYS A 36 3.10 -7.19 11.92
N PHE A 37 2.78 -5.99 11.45
CA PHE A 37 1.49 -5.32 11.65
C PHE A 37 0.30 -6.21 11.25
N VAL A 38 0.39 -6.90 10.12
CA VAL A 38 -0.69 -7.78 9.62
C VAL A 38 -0.84 -9.10 10.39
N GLU A 39 0.11 -9.41 11.28
CA GLU A 39 0.10 -10.61 12.12
C GLU A 39 -0.30 -10.34 13.57
N TYR A 40 -0.44 -9.07 13.96
CA TYR A 40 -0.92 -8.71 15.28
C TYR A 40 -2.34 -9.23 15.48
N GLU A 41 -2.57 -9.94 16.59
CA GLU A 41 -3.83 -10.61 16.88
C GLU A 41 -5.02 -9.64 16.81
N GLY A 42 -4.95 -8.50 17.51
CA GLY A 42 -6.01 -7.49 17.46
C GLY A 42 -6.25 -6.89 16.06
N ILE A 43 -5.23 -6.84 15.19
CA ILE A 43 -5.41 -6.41 13.79
C ILE A 43 -6.11 -7.50 12.98
N ARG A 44 -5.75 -8.77 13.19
CA ARG A 44 -6.41 -9.91 12.54
C ARG A 44 -7.86 -10.02 12.96
N GLU A 45 -8.15 -9.87 14.25
CA GLU A 45 -9.50 -9.85 14.79
C GLU A 45 -10.31 -8.68 14.21
N ALA A 46 -9.72 -7.47 14.16
CA ALA A 46 -10.38 -6.32 13.55
C ALA A 46 -10.71 -6.55 12.05
N PHE A 47 -9.79 -7.14 11.29
CA PHE A 47 -10.02 -7.46 9.88
C PHE A 47 -11.08 -8.53 9.67
N LEU A 48 -11.07 -9.60 10.47
CA LEU A 48 -12.08 -10.66 10.43
C LEU A 48 -13.46 -10.16 10.86
N TYR A 49 -13.52 -9.28 11.87
CA TYR A 49 -14.74 -8.62 12.30
C TYR A 49 -15.32 -7.73 11.20
N ALA A 50 -14.47 -7.00 10.48
CA ALA A 50 -14.90 -6.14 9.38
C ALA A 50 -15.42 -6.94 8.19
N HIS A 51 -14.76 -8.04 7.81
CA HIS A 51 -15.25 -8.94 6.78
C HIS A 51 -14.67 -10.37 6.93
N PRO A 52 -15.50 -11.43 6.99
CA PRO A 52 -15.01 -12.80 7.21
C PRO A 52 -14.07 -13.32 6.11
N GLN A 53 -14.19 -12.80 4.89
CA GLN A 53 -13.33 -13.17 3.76
C GLN A 53 -12.05 -12.33 3.66
N ALA A 54 -11.80 -11.41 4.59
CA ALA A 54 -10.56 -10.64 4.64
C ALA A 54 -9.39 -11.61 4.83
N THR A 55 -8.73 -11.94 3.72
CA THR A 55 -7.68 -12.94 3.71
C THR A 55 -6.49 -12.39 4.49
N LEU A 56 -6.20 -13.00 5.64
CA LEU A 56 -5.07 -12.62 6.48
C LEU A 56 -3.77 -12.98 5.76
N VAL A 57 -3.22 -12.03 5.01
CA VAL A 57 -1.97 -12.22 4.27
C VAL A 57 -0.81 -12.46 5.21
N SER A 58 0.07 -13.39 4.83
CA SER A 58 1.30 -13.63 5.58
C SER A 58 2.28 -12.47 5.39
N ARG A 59 3.23 -12.34 6.32
CA ARG A 59 4.35 -11.40 6.20
C ARG A 59 5.12 -11.56 4.87
N ASN A 60 5.24 -12.79 4.39
CA ASN A 60 5.99 -13.11 3.17
C ASN A 60 5.26 -12.62 1.92
N THR A 61 3.95 -12.84 1.90
CA THR A 61 3.03 -12.36 0.86
C THR A 61 3.07 -10.84 0.77
N LEU A 62 2.94 -10.17 1.91
CA LEU A 62 3.02 -8.71 1.99
C LEU A 62 4.40 -8.16 1.57
N ARG A 63 5.49 -8.84 1.97
CA ARG A 63 6.85 -8.48 1.49
C ARG A 63 6.94 -8.50 -0.02
N ALA A 64 6.38 -9.53 -0.66
CA ALA A 64 6.38 -9.64 -2.10
C ALA A 64 5.60 -8.49 -2.76
N ASP A 65 4.45 -8.09 -2.19
CA ASP A 65 3.68 -6.96 -2.70
C ASP A 65 4.41 -5.64 -2.55
N ILE A 66 4.98 -5.37 -1.38
CA ILE A 66 5.75 -4.14 -1.13
C ILE A 66 6.92 -4.06 -2.11
N LEU A 67 7.61 -5.18 -2.35
CA LEU A 67 8.70 -5.24 -3.33
C LEU A 67 8.19 -5.03 -4.76
N ALA A 68 7.02 -5.55 -5.12
CA ALA A 68 6.40 -5.32 -6.42
C ALA A 68 6.01 -3.84 -6.60
N CYS A 69 5.40 -3.21 -5.59
CA CYS A 69 5.13 -1.77 -5.56
C CYS A 69 6.42 -0.96 -5.74
N TYR A 70 7.48 -1.28 -4.98
CA TYR A 70 8.77 -0.61 -5.11
C TYR A 70 9.35 -0.73 -6.53
N LYS A 71 9.34 -1.93 -7.12
CA LYS A 71 9.83 -2.14 -8.49
C LYS A 71 9.04 -1.32 -9.51
N SER A 72 7.71 -1.27 -9.36
CA SER A 72 6.82 -0.48 -10.21
C SER A 72 7.12 1.02 -10.10
N GLU A 73 7.18 1.56 -8.89
CA GLU A 73 7.47 2.99 -8.66
C GLU A 73 8.88 3.35 -9.12
N ARG A 74 9.88 2.50 -8.86
CA ARG A 74 11.24 2.66 -9.39
C ARG A 74 11.22 2.72 -10.91
N LYS A 75 10.50 1.82 -11.60
CA LYS A 75 10.41 1.84 -13.07
C LYS A 75 9.77 3.13 -13.58
N LYS A 76 8.72 3.62 -12.92
CA LYS A 76 8.08 4.91 -13.25
C LYS A 76 9.06 6.08 -13.09
N LEU A 77 9.79 6.12 -11.98
CA LEU A 77 10.82 7.13 -11.72
C LEU A 77 11.91 7.10 -12.79
N PHE A 78 12.45 5.93 -13.12
CA PHE A 78 13.45 5.79 -14.18
C PHE A 78 12.92 6.24 -15.54
N ASN A 79 11.68 5.90 -15.88
CA ASN A 79 11.07 6.37 -17.13
C ASN A 79 10.91 7.89 -17.16
N MET A 80 10.52 8.51 -16.04
CA MET A 80 10.45 9.97 -15.95
C MET A 80 11.83 10.62 -16.11
N LEU A 81 12.86 10.06 -15.48
CA LEU A 81 14.24 10.54 -15.59
C LEU A 81 14.80 10.37 -17.01
N GLN A 82 14.50 9.27 -17.70
CA GLN A 82 14.93 9.06 -19.09
C GLN A 82 14.31 10.08 -20.06
N ASN A 83 13.07 10.47 -19.81
CA ASN A 83 12.37 11.46 -20.63
C ASN A 83 12.65 12.92 -20.21
N PHE A 84 13.47 13.12 -19.17
CA PHE A 84 13.80 14.45 -18.67
C PHE A 84 14.93 15.06 -19.51
N SER A 85 14.68 16.23 -20.09
CA SER A 85 15.64 16.95 -20.94
C SER A 85 16.62 17.87 -20.17
N GLY A 86 16.48 17.95 -18.84
CA GLY A 86 17.33 18.78 -17.98
C GLY A 86 18.51 18.04 -17.34
N ARG A 87 19.25 18.74 -16.48
CA ARG A 87 20.34 18.16 -15.68
C ARG A 87 19.82 17.69 -14.32
N VAL A 88 20.25 16.52 -13.87
CA VAL A 88 19.94 15.94 -12.56
C VAL A 88 21.24 15.75 -11.80
N CYS A 89 21.33 16.29 -10.57
CA CYS A 89 22.45 16.06 -9.67
C CYS A 89 22.04 15.03 -8.61
N LEU A 90 22.87 14.01 -8.40
CA LEU A 90 22.69 13.02 -7.33
C LEU A 90 23.54 13.41 -6.14
N THR A 91 22.96 13.49 -4.95
CA THR A 91 23.69 13.67 -3.69
C THR A 91 23.66 12.35 -2.94
N SER A 92 24.83 11.90 -2.49
CA SER A 92 24.95 10.78 -1.55
C SER A 92 25.24 11.34 -0.18
N ASP A 93 24.38 11.01 0.78
CA ASP A 93 24.72 11.17 2.19
C ASP A 93 25.60 9.96 2.56
N GLN A 94 26.74 10.20 3.22
CA GLN A 94 27.70 9.17 3.63
C GLN A 94 27.46 8.72 5.06
#